data_AF-W6QCE8-F1
#
_entry.id   AF-W6QCE8-F1
#
_cell.length_a   1.000
_cell.length_b   1.000
_cell.length_c   1.000
_cell.angle_alpha   90.00
_cell.angle_beta   90.00
_cell.angle_gamma   90.00
#
_symmetry.space_group_name_H-M   'P 1'
#
loop_
_entity.id
_entity.type
_entity.pdbx_description
1 polymer ?
#
loop_
_entity_poly.entity_id
_entity_poly.type
_entity_poly.pdbx_seq_one_letter_code
_entity_poly.pdbx_strand_id
1 'polypeptide(L)'
;MKSTFLVSLIPFIQGVLGSVEVLGGSPVTIDDLPYLASISKSGVYTCASVIISNDRVVTSVQLKQNVFWGICMDSIKDDRNARFNTDTNDFDFAVLELFSPLVPGPTVKPIEFIQSGQEPEDGTECVASGWGDSGEQLQSVTLPIVNREECNQTYAGQITDLMICAGSEAGKGTCPGDRGGPVT
;
A
#
# COMPACT_ATOMS: atom_id res chain seq x y z
N MET A 1 10.17 -7.84 -22.17
CA MET A 1 10.51 -7.86 -20.73
C MET A 1 9.30 -7.30 -20.01
N LYS A 2 8.57 -8.15 -19.30
CA LYS A 2 7.41 -7.77 -18.48
C LYS A 2 7.94 -7.25 -17.14
N SER A 3 7.38 -6.15 -16.63
CA SER A 3 7.73 -5.60 -15.32
C SER A 3 6.69 -6.10 -14.32
N THR A 4 7.03 -7.15 -13.59
CA THR A 4 6.21 -7.69 -12.50
C THR A 4 6.44 -6.83 -11.26
N PHE A 5 5.39 -6.41 -10.57
CA PHE A 5 5.48 -5.63 -9.32
C PHE A 5 4.92 -6.42 -8.14
N LEU A 6 5.54 -6.26 -6.97
CA LEU A 6 5.21 -6.94 -5.73
C LEU A 6 4.14 -6.15 -4.95
N VAL A 7 3.07 -6.84 -4.54
CA VAL A 7 2.07 -6.34 -3.57
C VAL A 7 2.38 -6.96 -2.21
N SER A 8 3.45 -6.45 -1.62
CA SER A 8 3.76 -6.33 -0.19
C SER A 8 5.14 -5.70 -0.16
N LEU A 9 5.19 -4.39 -0.40
CA LEU A 9 6.38 -3.57 -0.62
C LEU A 9 7.14 -3.83 -1.91
N ILE A 10 7.11 -2.86 -2.81
CA ILE A 10 8.12 -2.76 -3.85
C ILE A 10 9.53 -2.73 -3.20
N PRO A 11 10.40 -3.75 -3.43
CA PRO A 11 11.82 -3.52 -3.42
C PRO A 11 12.09 -2.66 -4.66
N PHE A 12 12.62 -1.48 -4.40
CA PHE A 12 13.06 -0.47 -5.35
C PHE A 12 13.71 -1.09 -6.60
N ILE A 13 13.02 -1.10 -7.75
CA ILE A 13 13.71 -1.20 -9.04
C ILE A 13 14.23 0.21 -9.35
N GLN A 14 15.50 0.39 -9.06
CA GLN A 14 16.32 1.54 -9.43
C GLN A 14 16.38 1.60 -10.97
N GLY A 15 15.43 2.30 -11.61
CA GLY A 15 15.33 2.24 -13.07
C GLY A 15 14.51 3.30 -13.79
N VAL A 16 13.81 4.23 -13.11
CA VAL A 16 13.17 5.38 -13.79
C VAL A 16 13.38 6.65 -12.97
N LEU A 17 14.13 7.58 -13.55
CA LEU A 17 14.33 8.94 -13.05
C LEU A 17 13.02 9.73 -13.18
N GLY A 18 12.41 10.07 -12.06
CA GLY A 18 11.26 10.99 -11.99
C GLY A 18 10.42 10.68 -10.76
N SER A 19 9.99 11.70 -10.02
CA SER A 19 8.89 11.59 -9.06
C SER A 19 7.64 11.18 -9.83
N VAL A 20 7.13 9.96 -9.63
CA VAL A 20 5.97 9.50 -10.40
C VAL A 20 4.84 9.07 -9.47
N GLU A 21 3.65 9.46 -9.87
CA GLU A 21 2.37 9.07 -9.27
C GLU A 21 2.08 7.58 -9.57
N VAL A 22 0.87 7.11 -9.29
CA VAL A 22 0.44 5.78 -9.73
C VAL A 22 0.57 5.72 -11.26
N LEU A 23 1.52 4.91 -11.74
CA LEU A 23 1.91 4.87 -13.14
C LEU A 23 0.75 4.34 -13.99
N GLY A 24 0.37 5.08 -15.02
CA GLY A 24 -0.74 4.72 -15.91
C GLY A 24 -2.10 4.60 -15.19
N GLY A 25 -2.22 5.21 -14.01
CA GLY A 25 -3.45 5.29 -13.23
C GLY A 25 -4.42 6.34 -13.75
N SER A 26 -5.62 6.34 -13.17
CA SER A 26 -6.65 7.36 -13.40
C SER A 26 -6.98 8.08 -12.10
N PRO A 27 -7.29 9.39 -12.13
CA PRO A 27 -7.73 10.12 -10.96
C PRO A 27 -9.01 9.51 -10.39
N VAL A 28 -9.07 9.37 -9.07
CA VAL A 28 -10.26 8.95 -8.32
C VAL A 28 -10.43 9.83 -7.09
N THR A 29 -11.58 9.73 -6.44
CA THR A 29 -11.93 10.53 -5.25
C THR A 29 -12.05 9.65 -4.01
N ILE A 30 -12.08 10.28 -2.84
CA ILE A 30 -12.30 9.56 -1.59
C ILE A 30 -13.73 8.99 -1.48
N ASP A 31 -14.67 9.50 -2.27
CA ASP A 31 -16.01 8.92 -2.39
C ASP A 31 -15.95 7.53 -3.05
N ASP A 32 -15.01 7.32 -3.97
CA ASP A 32 -14.78 6.04 -4.64
C ASP A 32 -14.04 5.04 -3.73
N LEU A 33 -13.12 5.54 -2.90
CA LEU A 33 -12.23 4.74 -2.05
C LEU A 33 -12.28 5.17 -0.57
N PRO A 34 -13.43 5.04 0.11
CA PRO A 34 -13.67 5.60 1.45
C PRO A 34 -12.87 4.93 2.58
N TYR A 35 -12.13 3.86 2.24
CA TYR A 35 -11.21 3.16 3.15
C TYR A 35 -9.78 3.67 3.08
N LEU A 36 -9.45 4.51 2.11
CA LEU A 36 -8.10 5.01 1.94
C LEU A 36 -7.85 6.22 2.84
N ALA A 37 -6.71 6.24 3.53
CA ALA A 37 -6.32 7.37 4.38
C ALA A 37 -4.86 7.73 4.12
N SER A 38 -4.54 9.02 4.16
CA SER A 38 -3.17 9.50 4.07
C SER A 38 -2.54 9.65 5.46
N ILE A 39 -1.27 9.25 5.58
CA ILE A 39 -0.45 9.57 6.74
C ILE A 39 0.44 10.76 6.36
N SER A 40 0.39 11.79 7.20
CA SER A 40 1.16 13.01 7.03
C SER A 40 2.02 13.27 8.27
N LYS A 41 3.22 13.83 8.04
CA LYS A 41 4.13 14.27 9.10
C LYS A 41 4.43 15.74 8.93
N SER A 42 4.13 16.53 9.95
CA SER A 42 4.26 18.00 9.92
C SER A 42 3.51 18.63 8.74
N GLY A 43 2.35 18.09 8.40
CA GLY A 43 1.55 18.53 7.25
C GLY A 43 2.06 18.10 5.87
N VAL A 44 3.12 17.27 5.81
CA VAL A 44 3.67 16.73 4.56
C VAL A 44 3.22 15.28 4.39
N TYR A 45 2.65 14.96 3.23
CA TYR A 45 2.30 13.58 2.88
C TYR A 45 3.51 12.66 2.99
N THR A 46 3.32 11.50 3.63
CA THR A 46 4.37 10.50 3.81
C THR A 46 4.06 9.22 3.03
N CYS A 47 2.84 8.70 3.19
CA CYS A 47 2.45 7.39 2.66
C CYS A 47 0.94 7.18 2.77
N ALA A 48 0.46 6.13 2.12
CA ALA A 48 -0.92 5.68 2.22
C ALA A 48 -1.13 4.73 3.42
N SER A 49 -2.38 4.62 3.84
CA SER A 49 -2.87 3.71 4.85
C SER A 49 -4.32 3.33 4.55
N VAL A 50 -4.80 2.29 5.22
CA VAL A 50 -6.14 1.74 5.01
C VAL A 50 -6.90 1.68 6.33
N ILE A 51 -8.13 2.17 6.34
CA ILE A 51 -9.02 2.13 7.50
C ILE A 51 -9.51 0.70 7.68
N ILE A 52 -9.28 0.12 8.86
CA ILE A 52 -9.71 -1.24 9.20
C ILE A 52 -10.77 -1.27 10.30
N SER A 53 -10.91 -0.16 11.03
CA SER A 53 -11.94 0.05 12.05
C SER A 53 -12.01 1.55 12.38
N ASN A 54 -12.96 1.95 13.22
CA ASN A 54 -13.13 3.35 13.57
C ASN A 54 -11.91 3.94 14.29
N ASP A 55 -11.09 3.12 14.97
CA ASP A 55 -9.96 3.57 15.77
C ASP A 55 -8.62 3.00 15.27
N ARG A 56 -8.58 2.37 14.08
CA ARG A 56 -7.34 1.78 13.56
C ARG A 56 -7.19 1.88 12.05
N VAL A 57 -5.96 2.10 11.63
CA VAL A 57 -5.52 1.99 10.24
C VAL A 57 -4.37 1.00 10.10
N VAL A 58 -4.19 0.44 8.91
CA VAL A 58 -3.04 -0.40 8.53
C VAL A 58 -2.20 0.34 7.51
N THR A 59 -0.89 0.19 7.62
CA THR A 59 0.10 0.71 6.65
C THR A 59 1.32 -0.21 6.65
N SER A 60 2.36 0.15 5.91
CA SER A 60 3.65 -0.56 5.88
C SER A 60 4.50 -0.24 7.12
N VAL A 61 5.37 -1.16 7.57
CA VAL A 61 6.37 -0.84 8.62
C VAL A 61 7.48 0.04 8.06
N GLN A 62 7.77 -0.07 6.77
CA GLN A 62 8.85 0.63 6.08
C GLN A 62 8.51 2.09 5.73
N LEU A 63 7.70 2.77 6.54
CA LEU A 63 7.50 4.21 6.41
C LEU A 63 8.84 4.93 6.56
N LYS A 64 9.08 5.92 5.69
CA LYS A 64 10.33 6.69 5.70
C LYS A 64 10.45 7.48 7.02
N GLN A 65 11.24 6.93 7.94
CA GLN A 65 11.75 7.54 9.18
C GLN A 65 10.74 7.77 10.31
N ASN A 66 11.20 7.49 11.54
CA ASN A 66 10.59 7.81 12.85
C ASN A 66 9.34 8.69 12.76
N VAL A 67 8.16 8.06 12.76
CA VAL A 67 6.87 8.73 12.88
C VAL A 67 6.75 9.21 14.33
N PHE A 68 7.40 10.34 14.60
CA PHE A 68 7.21 11.13 15.81
C PHE A 68 6.58 12.45 15.36
N TRP A 69 5.31 12.60 15.73
CA TRP A 69 4.46 13.80 15.74
C TRP A 69 4.27 14.58 14.44
N GLY A 70 2.99 14.84 14.09
CA GLY A 70 2.61 16.02 13.31
C GLY A 70 1.43 15.84 12.34
N ILE A 71 0.20 15.86 12.88
CA ILE A 71 -1.08 16.39 12.33
C ILE A 71 -1.46 15.93 10.91
N CYS A 72 -2.51 15.13 10.64
CA CYS A 72 -3.78 14.89 11.34
C CYS A 72 -3.78 13.66 12.25
N MET A 73 -4.41 13.77 13.44
CA MET A 73 -4.60 12.72 14.46
C MET A 73 -3.41 12.56 15.42
N ASP A 74 -3.64 12.91 16.69
CA ASP A 74 -2.61 13.44 17.60
C ASP A 74 -1.89 12.41 18.49
N SER A 75 -1.92 11.11 18.18
CA SER A 75 -1.08 10.08 18.82
C SER A 75 -1.40 8.73 18.20
N ILE A 76 -0.45 8.17 17.45
CA ILE A 76 -0.51 6.76 17.05
C ILE A 76 0.31 5.95 18.04
N LYS A 77 -0.30 4.94 18.68
CA LYS A 77 0.47 3.94 19.40
C LYS A 77 1.16 3.06 18.36
N ASP A 78 2.46 3.29 18.19
CA ASP A 78 3.30 2.55 17.25
C ASP A 78 3.54 1.13 17.78
N ASP A 79 2.71 0.17 17.38
CA ASP A 79 2.99 -1.26 17.53
C ASP A 79 3.58 -1.77 16.21
N ARG A 80 4.83 -1.38 15.94
CA ARG A 80 5.58 -1.96 14.82
C ARG A 80 5.54 -3.46 14.96
N ASN A 81 5.11 -4.14 13.90
CA ASN A 81 5.01 -5.58 13.91
C ASN A 81 6.37 -6.19 14.25
N ALA A 82 6.49 -6.74 15.46
CA ALA A 82 7.72 -7.34 15.97
C ALA A 82 8.19 -8.53 15.12
N ARG A 83 7.36 -9.00 14.19
CA ARG A 83 7.65 -10.07 13.24
C ARG A 83 8.17 -9.58 11.90
N PHE A 84 8.23 -8.27 11.66
CA PHE A 84 8.79 -7.72 10.44
C PHE A 84 10.24 -8.19 10.28
N ASN A 85 10.52 -8.83 9.15
CA ASN A 85 11.84 -9.37 8.85
C ASN A 85 12.53 -8.47 7.82
N THR A 86 13.65 -7.84 8.20
CA THR A 86 14.40 -6.94 7.30
C THR A 86 15.09 -7.65 6.14
N ASP A 87 15.35 -8.95 6.26
CA ASP A 87 16.07 -9.71 5.24
C ASP A 87 15.11 -10.20 4.14
N THR A 88 13.89 -10.62 4.54
CA THR A 88 12.87 -11.15 3.63
C THR A 88 11.78 -10.15 3.27
N ASN A 89 11.62 -9.06 4.03
CA ASN A 89 10.46 -8.16 4.04
C ASN A 89 9.14 -8.82 4.46
N ASP A 90 9.19 -10.02 5.06
CA ASP A 90 7.98 -10.65 5.60
C ASP A 90 7.36 -9.79 6.70
N PHE A 91 6.03 -9.86 6.78
CA PHE A 91 5.24 -9.14 7.78
C PHE A 91 5.40 -7.61 7.71
N ASP A 92 5.57 -7.06 6.52
CA ASP A 92 5.53 -5.61 6.34
C ASP A 92 4.10 -5.05 6.41
N PHE A 93 3.63 -4.91 7.64
CA PHE A 93 2.49 -4.09 7.96
C PHE A 93 2.59 -3.63 9.41
N ALA A 94 2.04 -2.45 9.68
CA ALA A 94 1.84 -1.92 11.02
C ALA A 94 0.35 -1.63 11.21
N VAL A 95 -0.17 -1.93 12.39
CA VAL A 95 -1.50 -1.49 12.81
C VAL A 95 -1.31 -0.27 13.70
N LEU A 96 -1.90 0.83 13.28
CA LEU A 96 -1.81 2.11 13.95
C LEU A 96 -3.13 2.39 14.66
N GLU A 97 -3.08 2.54 15.98
CA GLU A 97 -4.24 2.96 16.78
C GLU A 97 -4.38 4.48 16.71
N LEU A 98 -5.57 4.95 16.42
CA LEU A 98 -5.89 6.37 16.27
C LEU A 98 -6.21 6.98 17.64
N PHE A 99 -5.63 8.14 17.92
CA PHE A 99 -5.90 8.87 19.17
C PHE A 99 -7.39 9.18 19.37
N SER A 100 -8.07 9.54 18.28
CA SER A 100 -9.50 9.81 18.26
C SER A 100 -10.15 8.90 17.22
N PRO A 101 -11.22 8.18 17.56
CA PRO A 101 -11.96 7.39 16.59
C PRO A 101 -12.49 8.25 15.45
N LEU A 102 -12.40 7.73 14.23
CA LEU A 102 -13.04 8.21 13.03
C LEU A 102 -14.56 8.20 13.20
N VAL A 103 -15.21 9.20 12.61
CA VAL A 103 -16.66 9.26 12.48
C VAL A 103 -17.03 8.62 11.16
N PRO A 104 -17.72 7.46 11.15
CA PRO A 104 -18.11 6.80 9.90
C PRO A 104 -19.00 7.68 9.04
N GLY A 105 -18.82 7.60 7.72
CA GLY A 105 -19.56 8.41 6.76
C GLY A 105 -19.41 7.90 5.33
N PRO A 106 -19.98 8.61 4.34
CA PRO A 106 -19.87 8.23 2.93
C PRO A 106 -18.42 8.04 2.46
N THR A 107 -17.51 8.88 2.96
CA THR A 107 -16.08 8.97 2.61
C THR A 107 -15.14 8.33 3.64
N VAL A 108 -15.69 7.72 4.70
CA VAL A 108 -14.90 7.13 5.81
C VAL A 108 -15.53 5.81 6.19
N LYS A 109 -14.95 4.71 5.69
CA LYS A 109 -15.45 3.35 5.89
C LYS A 109 -14.28 2.36 6.05
N PRO A 110 -14.35 1.42 7.00
CA PRO A 110 -13.41 0.32 7.03
C PRO A 110 -13.46 -0.54 5.77
N ILE A 111 -12.31 -1.06 5.34
CA ILE A 111 -12.24 -2.14 4.34
C ILE A 111 -12.45 -3.50 5.00
N GLU A 112 -12.93 -4.47 4.23
CA GLU A 112 -12.91 -5.89 4.60
C GLU A 112 -11.65 -6.57 4.07
N PHE A 113 -11.09 -7.49 4.86
CA PHE A 113 -9.97 -8.31 4.43
C PHE A 113 -10.45 -9.60 3.78
N ILE A 114 -9.67 -10.10 2.82
CA ILE A 114 -9.81 -11.48 2.33
C ILE A 114 -9.59 -12.48 3.48
N GLN A 115 -10.23 -13.65 3.40
CA GLN A 115 -10.09 -14.65 4.46
C GLN A 115 -8.67 -15.24 4.45
N SER A 116 -8.19 -15.63 5.63
CA SER A 116 -6.88 -16.27 5.75
C SER A 116 -6.80 -17.52 4.89
N GLY A 117 -5.72 -17.66 4.12
CA GLY A 117 -5.49 -18.78 3.21
C GLY A 117 -6.19 -18.67 1.86
N GLN A 118 -6.93 -17.58 1.61
CA GLN A 118 -7.40 -17.25 0.27
C GLN A 118 -6.35 -16.41 -0.45
N GLU A 119 -6.07 -16.78 -1.69
CA GLU A 119 -5.24 -16.00 -2.60
C GLU A 119 -6.02 -15.77 -3.91
N PRO A 120 -5.92 -14.57 -4.51
CA PRO A 120 -6.48 -14.33 -5.82
C PRO A 120 -5.86 -15.26 -6.88
N GLU A 121 -6.67 -15.70 -7.86
CA GLU A 121 -6.17 -16.49 -8.98
C GLU A 121 -5.28 -15.64 -9.90
N ASP A 122 -4.36 -16.30 -10.61
CA ASP A 122 -3.53 -15.65 -11.63
C ASP A 122 -4.40 -14.96 -12.68
N GLY A 123 -4.03 -13.73 -13.07
CA GLY A 123 -4.78 -12.91 -14.01
C GLY A 123 -6.01 -12.20 -13.42
N THR A 124 -6.38 -12.42 -12.15
CA THR A 124 -7.47 -11.68 -11.50
C THR A 124 -7.15 -10.18 -11.51
N GLU A 125 -8.06 -9.35 -12.01
CA GLU A 125 -7.87 -7.90 -11.95
C GLU A 125 -7.98 -7.41 -10.50
N CYS A 126 -7.00 -6.60 -10.09
CA CYS A 126 -6.97 -5.91 -8.82
C CYS A 126 -6.67 -4.43 -9.05
N VAL A 127 -7.01 -3.59 -8.07
CA VAL A 127 -6.85 -2.15 -8.12
C VAL A 127 -5.90 -1.71 -7.02
N ALA A 128 -4.75 -1.16 -7.41
CA ALA A 128 -3.85 -0.48 -6.49
C ALA A 128 -4.16 1.02 -6.48
N SER A 129 -4.22 1.63 -5.29
CA SER A 129 -4.59 3.04 -5.15
C SER A 129 -3.75 3.79 -4.12
N GLY A 130 -3.51 5.07 -4.38
CA GLY A 130 -2.69 5.93 -3.52
C GLY A 130 -2.54 7.34 -4.08
N TRP A 131 -1.89 8.21 -3.30
CA TRP A 131 -1.60 9.60 -3.71
C TRP A 131 -0.23 9.77 -4.39
N GLY A 132 0.48 8.67 -4.65
CA GLY A 132 1.81 8.70 -5.23
C GLY A 132 2.83 9.48 -4.39
N ASP A 133 3.96 9.81 -5.01
CA ASP A 133 5.04 10.58 -4.35
C ASP A 133 4.67 12.06 -4.13
N SER A 134 3.74 12.62 -4.92
CA SER A 134 3.32 14.02 -4.81
C SER A 134 2.39 14.26 -3.62
N GLY A 135 1.57 13.26 -3.25
CA GLY A 135 0.56 13.42 -2.22
C GLY A 135 -0.64 14.28 -2.64
N GLU A 136 -0.67 14.78 -3.88
CA GLU A 136 -1.61 15.83 -4.32
C GLU A 136 -2.90 15.26 -4.90
N GLN A 137 -2.80 14.25 -5.77
CA GLN A 137 -3.93 13.66 -6.48
C GLN A 137 -4.05 12.18 -6.13
N LEU A 138 -5.23 11.79 -5.66
CA LEU A 138 -5.56 10.39 -5.48
C LEU A 138 -5.74 9.72 -6.85
N GLN A 139 -5.09 8.58 -7.03
CA GLN A 139 -5.14 7.80 -8.26
C GLN A 139 -5.33 6.31 -7.97
N SER A 140 -5.84 5.59 -8.97
CA SER A 140 -5.93 4.14 -8.97
C SER A 140 -5.43 3.56 -10.29
N VAL A 141 -4.86 2.36 -10.25
CA VAL A 141 -4.47 1.58 -11.43
C VAL A 141 -4.94 0.15 -11.31
N THR A 142 -5.53 -0.36 -12.38
CA THR A 142 -5.89 -1.78 -12.51
C THR A 142 -4.69 -2.58 -13.01
N LEU A 143 -4.37 -3.64 -12.28
CA LEU A 143 -3.28 -4.57 -12.55
C LEU A 143 -3.81 -6.02 -12.43
N PRO A 144 -3.39 -6.95 -13.28
CA PRO A 144 -3.67 -8.36 -13.04
C PRO A 144 -2.74 -8.91 -11.95
N ILE A 145 -3.29 -9.80 -11.12
CA ILE A 145 -2.50 -10.65 -10.22
C ILE A 145 -1.57 -11.52 -11.07
N VAL A 146 -0.34 -11.67 -10.60
CA VAL A 146 0.67 -12.52 -11.22
C VAL A 146 0.93 -13.70 -10.29
N ASN A 147 0.90 -14.90 -10.85
CA ASN A 147 1.23 -16.14 -10.17
C ASN A 147 2.54 -15.99 -9.35
N ARG A 148 2.49 -16.40 -8.07
CA ARG A 148 3.63 -16.24 -7.15
C ARG A 148 4.89 -16.93 -7.65
N GLU A 149 4.80 -18.13 -8.21
CA GLU A 149 5.96 -18.87 -8.70
C GLU A 149 6.63 -18.16 -9.87
N GLU A 150 5.84 -17.69 -10.85
CA GLU A 150 6.34 -16.88 -11.98
C GLU A 150 6.96 -15.57 -11.49
N CYS A 151 6.29 -14.90 -10.56
CA CYS A 151 6.82 -13.70 -9.92
C CYS A 151 8.16 -13.99 -9.23
N ASN A 152 8.26 -15.09 -8.50
CA ASN A 152 9.44 -15.44 -7.73
C ASN A 152 10.68 -15.71 -8.60
N GLN A 153 10.48 -16.22 -9.81
CA GLN A 153 11.56 -16.36 -10.81
C GLN A 153 12.11 -14.98 -11.21
N THR A 154 11.25 -13.98 -11.38
CA THR A 154 11.66 -12.60 -11.72
C THR A 154 12.43 -11.94 -10.58
N TYR A 155 12.05 -12.25 -9.34
CA TYR A 155 12.66 -11.71 -8.12
C TYR A 155 13.73 -12.63 -7.51
N ALA A 156 14.30 -13.54 -8.31
CA ALA A 156 15.43 -14.40 -7.91
C ALA A 156 15.21 -15.16 -6.58
N GLY A 157 13.98 -15.63 -6.31
CA GLY A 157 13.66 -16.42 -5.13
C GLY A 157 13.30 -15.61 -3.87
N GLN A 158 13.14 -14.29 -3.97
CA GLN A 158 12.87 -13.41 -2.82
C GLN A 158 11.39 -13.32 -2.42
N ILE A 159 10.47 -13.91 -3.18
CA ILE A 159 9.04 -13.83 -2.93
C ILE A 159 8.61 -14.99 -2.03
N THR A 160 7.97 -14.66 -0.91
CA THR A 160 7.51 -15.61 0.10
C THR A 160 6.01 -15.85 -0.01
N ASP A 161 5.50 -16.81 0.76
CA ASP A 161 4.05 -17.10 0.84
C ASP A 161 3.23 -15.99 1.53
N LEU A 162 3.89 -14.97 2.08
CA LEU A 162 3.26 -13.81 2.70
C LEU A 162 3.14 -12.63 1.72
N MET A 163 3.46 -12.84 0.44
CA MET A 163 3.50 -11.82 -0.59
C MET A 163 2.71 -12.25 -1.81
N ILE A 164 2.00 -11.30 -2.41
CA ILE A 164 1.33 -11.45 -3.70
C ILE A 164 1.97 -10.51 -4.73
N CYS A 165 1.78 -10.79 -6.01
CA CYS A 165 2.31 -9.95 -7.09
C CYS A 165 1.17 -9.46 -7.96
N ALA A 166 1.27 -8.21 -8.42
CA ALA A 166 0.36 -7.63 -9.39
C ALA A 166 1.16 -6.76 -10.35
N GLY A 167 0.96 -6.93 -11.65
CA GLY A 167 1.77 -6.21 -12.63
C GLY A 167 1.29 -6.46 -14.05
N SER A 168 1.52 -5.48 -14.92
CA SER A 168 1.15 -5.60 -16.34
C SER A 168 2.29 -5.14 -17.25
N GLU A 169 1.97 -4.69 -18.46
CA GLU A 169 2.96 -4.12 -19.37
C GLU A 169 3.68 -2.91 -18.74
N ALA A 170 4.86 -2.57 -19.28
CA ALA A 170 5.66 -1.47 -18.78
C ALA A 170 4.87 -0.15 -18.77
N GLY A 171 4.98 0.62 -17.68
CA GLY A 171 4.31 1.91 -17.53
C GLY A 171 3.03 1.91 -16.70
N LYS A 172 2.65 0.77 -16.10
CA LYS A 172 1.60 0.68 -15.07
C LYS A 172 2.15 0.12 -13.77
N GLY A 173 1.78 0.73 -12.63
CA GLY A 173 2.25 0.26 -11.33
C GLY A 173 2.10 1.30 -10.23
N THR A 174 2.66 0.96 -9.07
CA THR A 174 2.70 1.83 -7.88
C THR A 174 4.08 2.48 -7.74
N CYS A 175 4.15 3.49 -6.88
CA CYS A 175 5.40 4.18 -6.55
C CYS A 175 5.68 4.16 -5.03
N PRO A 176 6.81 4.71 -4.56
CA PRO A 176 7.14 4.71 -3.13
C PRO A 176 6.08 5.38 -2.24
N GLY A 177 5.43 6.44 -2.71
CA GLY A 177 4.37 7.14 -1.98
C GLY A 177 3.06 6.37 -1.81
N ASP A 178 2.82 5.32 -2.61
CA ASP A 178 1.64 4.45 -2.49
C ASP A 178 1.82 3.35 -1.43
N ARG A 179 3.01 3.25 -0.83
CA ARG A 179 3.34 2.23 0.17
C ARG A 179 2.35 2.28 1.34
N GLY A 180 1.88 1.10 1.75
CA GLY A 180 0.84 0.95 2.78
C GLY A 180 -0.59 1.14 2.26
N GLY A 181 -0.76 1.51 0.99
CA GLY A 181 -2.05 1.56 0.32
C GLY A 181 -2.60 0.16 -0.01
N PRO A 182 -3.90 0.08 -0.34
CA PRO A 182 -4.60 -1.16 -0.59
C PRO A 182 -4.38 -1.67 -2.01
N VAL A 183 -4.54 -2.98 -2.15
CA VAL A 183 -4.83 -3.65 -3.41
C VAL A 183 -6.14 -4.40 -3.22
N THR A 184 -7.14 -4.06 -4.03
CA THR A 184 -8.52 -4.57 -3.91
C THR A 184 -8.99 -5.29 -5.15
#